data_AF-A0A2V5Q425-F1
#
_entry.id   AF-A0A2V5Q425-F1
#
_cell.length_a   1.000
_cell.length_b   1.000
_cell.length_c   1.000
_cell.angle_alpha   90.00
_cell.angle_beta   90.00
_cell.angle_gamma   90.00
#
_symmetry.space_group_name_H-M   'P 1'
#
loop_
_entity.id
_entity.type
_entity.pdbx_description
1 polymer ?
#
loop_
_entity_poly.entity_id
_entity_poly.type
_entity_poly.pdbx_seq_one_letter_code
_entity_poly.pdbx_strand_id
1 'polypeptide(L)'
;MKELNSYLNDHLAGSISALELIAHWAHVHKDEPLGRFFADIERQIKADQDTLRDVMRCLGIDESKVRRVGAWAAEKVGRARLIIAGDETGSLGLVLTLEGLIMGVTGKKLLWRALAAANLPQLNAYDFEELQRHAPSRSE
;
A
#
# COMPACT_ATOMS: atom_id res chain seq x y z
N MET A 1 2.27 -21.56 -8.91
CA MET A 1 1.94 -21.26 -7.50
C MET A 1 3.05 -20.52 -6.76
N LYS A 2 4.33 -20.91 -6.86
CA LYS A 2 5.47 -20.21 -6.24
C LYS A 2 5.64 -18.74 -6.71
N GLU A 3 5.42 -18.50 -8.00
CA GLU A 3 5.47 -17.15 -8.59
C GLU A 3 4.32 -16.26 -8.10
N LEU A 4 3.09 -16.78 -8.02
CA LEU A 4 1.94 -16.03 -7.49
C LEU A 4 2.11 -15.72 -5.99
N ASN A 5 2.62 -16.69 -5.21
CA ASN A 5 2.95 -16.47 -3.81
C ASN A 5 3.96 -15.33 -3.64
N SER A 6 5.03 -15.35 -4.44
CA SER A 6 6.04 -14.28 -4.45
C SER A 6 5.41 -12.93 -4.79
N TYR A 7 4.64 -12.89 -5.88
CA TYR A 7 3.99 -11.69 -6.37
C TYR A 7 3.05 -11.05 -5.34
N LEU A 8 2.16 -11.82 -4.70
CA LEU A 8 1.24 -11.28 -3.69
C LEU A 8 1.99 -10.83 -2.43
N ASN A 9 3.04 -11.56 -2.03
CA ASN A 9 3.89 -11.14 -0.92
C ASN A 9 4.68 -9.86 -1.20
N ASP A 10 5.08 -9.61 -2.44
CA ASP A 10 5.74 -8.35 -2.83
C ASP A 10 4.77 -7.17 -2.75
N HIS A 11 3.52 -7.35 -3.18
CA HIS A 11 2.47 -6.35 -3.00
C HIS A 11 2.14 -6.10 -1.52
N LEU A 12 2.04 -7.16 -0.72
CA LEU A 12 1.81 -7.03 0.72
C LEU A 12 2.97 -6.26 1.38
N ALA A 13 4.22 -6.60 1.06
CA ALA A 13 5.38 -5.91 1.57
C ALA A 13 5.39 -4.41 1.19
N GLY A 14 5.10 -4.09 -0.08
CA GLY A 14 4.97 -2.71 -0.53
C GLY A 14 3.89 -1.91 0.22
N SER A 15 2.77 -2.54 0.56
CA SER A 15 1.70 -1.89 1.34
C SER A 15 2.11 -1.61 2.80
N ILE A 16 2.85 -2.53 3.44
CA ILE A 16 3.39 -2.33 4.79
C ILE A 16 4.34 -1.13 4.80
N SER A 17 5.20 -1.09 3.79
CA SER A 17 6.13 0.00 3.55
C SER A 17 5.42 1.36 3.44
N ALA A 18 4.43 1.45 2.55
CA ALA A 18 3.64 2.66 2.37
C ALA A 18 2.98 3.14 3.68
N LEU A 19 2.42 2.23 4.49
CA LEU A 19 1.77 2.59 5.76
C LEU A 19 2.74 3.20 6.78
N GLU A 20 3.97 2.70 6.87
CA GLU A 20 4.99 3.28 7.76
C GLU A 20 5.39 4.70 7.32
N LEU A 21 5.48 4.95 6.01
CA LEU A 21 5.75 6.29 5.46
C LEU A 21 4.58 7.26 5.74
N ILE A 22 3.35 6.83 5.47
CA ILE A 22 2.16 7.64 5.68
C ILE A 22 1.99 8.01 7.15
N ALA A 23 2.18 7.05 8.05
CA ALA A 23 2.05 7.27 9.49
C ALA A 23 2.99 8.37 10.00
N HIS A 24 4.20 8.46 9.45
CA HIS A 24 5.14 9.54 9.77
C HIS A 24 4.59 10.91 9.35
N TRP A 25 4.18 11.08 8.08
CA TRP A 25 3.63 12.35 7.59
C TRP A 25 2.31 12.74 8.26
N ALA A 26 1.43 11.77 8.51
CA ALA A 26 0.20 11.99 9.27
C ALA A 26 0.48 12.49 10.69
N HIS A 27 1.56 12.01 11.32
CA HIS A 27 1.95 12.44 12.65
C HIS A 27 2.60 13.84 12.66
N VAL A 28 3.55 14.09 11.76
CA VAL A 28 4.27 15.39 11.66
C VAL A 28 3.30 16.52 11.36
N HIS A 29 2.29 16.28 10.50
CA HIS A 29 1.29 17.27 10.09
C HIS A 29 -0.09 17.06 10.71
N LYS A 30 -0.20 16.42 11.88
CA LYS A 30 -1.48 15.96 12.46
C LYS A 30 -2.56 17.05 12.62
N ASP A 31 -2.13 18.30 12.81
CA ASP A 31 -3.00 19.46 13.02
C ASP A 31 -3.25 20.27 11.72
N GLU A 32 -2.73 19.79 10.59
CA GLU A 32 -2.81 20.44 9.28
C GLU A 32 -3.66 19.62 8.29
N PRO A 33 -4.17 20.25 7.20
CA PRO A 33 -4.86 19.52 6.14
C PRO A 33 -4.03 18.38 5.54
N LEU A 34 -2.70 18.53 5.48
CA LEU A 34 -1.80 17.52 4.94
C LEU A 34 -1.79 16.24 5.79
N GLY A 35 -1.77 16.36 7.12
CA GLY A 35 -1.82 15.19 8.00
C GLY A 35 -3.16 14.46 7.92
N ARG A 36 -4.27 15.19 7.78
CA ARG A 36 -5.61 14.59 7.53
C ARG A 36 -5.64 13.81 6.21
N PHE A 37 -5.09 14.40 5.15
CA PHE A 37 -4.95 13.72 3.85
C PHE A 37 -4.19 12.39 3.99
N PHE A 38 -3.03 12.39 4.66
CA PHE A 38 -2.26 11.16 4.88
C PHE A 38 -3.01 10.15 5.75
N ALA A 39 -3.66 10.58 6.83
CA ALA A 39 -4.47 9.70 7.68
C ALA A 39 -5.63 9.03 6.90
N ASP A 40 -6.24 9.74 5.94
CA ASP A 40 -7.30 9.19 5.09
C ASP A 40 -6.77 8.12 4.13
N ILE A 41 -5.61 8.38 3.52
CA ILE A 41 -4.93 7.40 2.65
C ILE A 41 -4.47 6.18 3.46
N GLU A 42 -4.00 6.36 4.69
CA GLU A 42 -3.62 5.27 5.60
C GLU A 42 -4.79 4.29 5.81
N ARG A 43 -5.99 4.82 6.09
CA ARG A 43 -7.19 3.99 6.31
C ARG A 43 -7.56 3.20 5.07
N GLN A 44 -7.46 3.81 3.88
CA GLN A 44 -7.75 3.13 2.62
C GLN A 44 -6.76 1.98 2.37
N ILE A 45 -5.45 2.23 2.52
CA ILE A 45 -4.43 1.22 2.29
C ILE A 45 -4.54 0.08 3.31
N LYS A 46 -4.92 0.34 4.57
CA LYS A 46 -5.20 -0.71 5.55
C LYS A 46 -6.34 -1.63 5.10
N ALA A 47 -7.47 -1.05 4.65
CA ALA A 47 -8.60 -1.83 4.16
C ALA A 47 -8.24 -2.70 2.94
N ASP A 48 -7.45 -2.16 2.01
CA ASP A 48 -6.94 -2.94 0.87
C ASP A 48 -5.95 -4.04 1.29
N GLN A 49 -5.10 -3.76 2.28
CA GLN A 49 -4.14 -4.73 2.81
C GLN A 49 -4.87 -5.91 3.46
N ASP A 50 -5.94 -5.65 4.20
CA ASP A 50 -6.76 -6.71 4.79
C ASP A 50 -7.46 -7.53 3.71
N THR A 51 -7.99 -6.88 2.67
CA THR A 51 -8.53 -7.58 1.50
C THR A 51 -7.48 -8.44 0.79
N LEU A 52 -6.24 -7.95 0.65
CA LEU A 52 -5.14 -8.72 0.07
C LEU A 52 -4.81 -9.96 0.91
N ARG A 53 -4.78 -9.83 2.24
CA ARG A 53 -4.59 -10.98 3.12
C ARG A 53 -5.71 -12.00 2.94
N ASP A 54 -6.94 -11.56 2.77
CA ASP A 54 -8.09 -12.44 2.57
C ASP A 54 -7.98 -13.20 1.25
N VAL A 55 -7.61 -12.51 0.16
CA VAL A 55 -7.29 -13.11 -1.14
C VAL A 55 -6.16 -14.14 -1.02
N MET A 56 -5.08 -13.80 -0.31
CA MET A 56 -3.96 -14.72 -0.07
C MET A 56 -4.42 -15.98 0.68
N ARG A 57 -5.24 -15.84 1.72
CA ARG A 57 -5.81 -16.99 2.46
C ARG A 57 -6.70 -17.86 1.56
N CYS A 58 -7.57 -17.26 0.74
CA CYS A 58 -8.41 -18.00 -0.22
C CYS A 58 -7.57 -18.81 -1.23
N LEU A 59 -6.39 -18.33 -1.58
CA LEU A 59 -5.45 -19.01 -2.48
C LEU A 59 -4.53 -20.00 -1.78
N GLY A 60 -4.61 -20.15 -0.45
CA GLY A 60 -3.69 -20.96 0.34
C GLY A 60 -2.25 -20.45 0.32
N ILE A 61 -2.08 -19.11 0.21
CA ILE A 61 -0.79 -18.44 0.18
C ILE A 61 -0.51 -17.82 1.54
N ASP A 62 0.59 -18.24 2.17
CA ASP A 62 1.04 -17.69 3.44
C ASP A 62 1.78 -16.36 3.27
N GLU A 63 1.66 -15.50 4.29
CA GLU A 63 2.50 -14.32 4.44
C GLU A 63 3.96 -14.69 4.71
N SER A 64 4.87 -14.19 3.88
CA SER A 64 6.30 -14.41 4.01
C SER A 64 6.92 -13.49 5.06
N LYS A 65 7.26 -14.06 6.23
CA LYS A 65 7.98 -13.35 7.30
C LYS A 65 9.35 -12.82 6.83
N VAL A 66 10.02 -13.52 5.91
CA VAL A 66 11.36 -13.16 5.41
C VAL A 66 11.31 -11.96 4.46
N ARG A 67 10.32 -11.88 3.56
CA ARG A 67 10.13 -10.69 2.70
C ARG A 67 9.65 -9.48 3.48
N ARG A 68 8.86 -9.70 4.54
CA ARG A 68 8.48 -8.65 5.50
C ARG A 68 9.69 -7.96 6.13
N VAL A 69 10.74 -8.72 6.46
CA VAL A 69 11.98 -8.20 7.04
C VAL A 69 12.91 -7.58 5.98
N GLY A 70 12.97 -8.15 4.76
CA GLY A 70 13.77 -7.61 3.66
C GLY A 70 13.26 -6.27 3.11
N ALA A 71 11.94 -6.14 2.93
CA ALA A 71 11.31 -4.88 2.54
C ALA A 71 11.48 -3.82 3.65
N TRP A 72 11.26 -4.18 4.91
CA TRP A 72 11.50 -3.32 6.06
C TRP A 72 12.96 -2.80 6.16
N ALA A 73 13.95 -3.63 5.81
CA ALA A 73 15.36 -3.24 5.84
C ALA A 73 15.79 -2.35 4.67
N ALA A 74 15.34 -2.63 3.43
CA ALA A 74 15.61 -1.78 2.27
C ALA A 74 14.92 -0.40 2.40
N GLU A 75 13.75 -0.38 3.04
CA GLU A 75 12.95 0.81 3.20
C GLU A 75 13.42 1.73 4.33
N LYS A 76 14.06 1.21 5.40
CA LYS A 76 14.74 2.08 6.38
C LYS A 76 15.85 2.93 5.75
N VAL A 77 16.49 2.45 4.70
CA VAL A 77 17.48 3.23 3.92
C VAL A 77 16.79 4.32 3.08
N GLY A 78 15.59 4.05 2.57
CA GLY A 78 14.74 5.04 1.88
C GLY A 78 14.15 6.09 2.82
N ARG A 79 13.64 5.68 3.99
CA ARG A 79 13.15 6.56 5.08
C ARG A 79 14.24 7.49 5.59
N ALA A 80 15.45 6.98 5.81
CA ALA A 80 16.58 7.82 6.20
C ALA A 80 16.85 8.91 5.14
N ARG A 81 16.77 8.58 3.84
CA ARG A 81 16.92 9.57 2.75
C ARG A 81 15.76 10.56 2.66
N LEU A 82 14.53 10.12 2.94
CA LEU A 82 13.32 10.97 2.96
C LEU A 82 13.32 11.94 4.14
N ILE A 83 13.73 11.48 5.34
CA ILE A 83 13.87 12.32 6.53
C ILE A 83 15.03 13.32 6.37
N ILE A 84 16.13 12.92 5.72
CA ILE A 84 17.23 13.83 5.36
C ILE A 84 16.78 14.88 4.31
N ALA A 85 15.73 14.59 3.53
CA ALA A 85 15.20 15.46 2.49
C ALA A 85 14.12 16.46 2.98
N GLY A 86 13.87 16.53 4.30
CA GLY A 86 12.94 17.45 4.96
C GLY A 86 11.52 16.89 5.10
N ASP A 87 10.87 17.17 6.22
CA ASP A 87 9.49 16.78 6.53
C ASP A 87 8.52 17.97 6.49
N GLU A 88 8.95 19.11 5.97
CA GLU A 88 8.13 20.30 5.78
C GLU A 88 7.32 20.30 4.47
N THR A 89 6.25 21.08 4.43
CA THR A 89 5.47 21.30 3.19
C THR A 89 6.37 21.91 2.12
N GLY A 90 6.39 21.31 0.93
CA GLY A 90 7.22 21.75 -0.20
C GLY A 90 8.64 21.17 -0.21
N SER A 91 8.99 20.31 0.75
CA SER A 91 10.26 19.60 0.78
C SER A 91 10.38 18.56 -0.34
N LEU A 92 11.61 18.16 -0.65
CA LEU A 92 11.87 17.01 -1.52
C LEU A 92 11.35 15.71 -0.89
N GLY A 93 11.35 15.61 0.45
CA GLY A 93 10.77 14.47 1.17
C GLY A 93 9.28 14.28 0.86
N LEU A 94 8.50 15.36 0.78
CA LEU A 94 7.08 15.29 0.43
C LEU A 94 6.88 14.81 -1.01
N VAL A 95 7.67 15.35 -1.95
CA VAL A 95 7.60 14.96 -3.38
C VAL A 95 7.86 13.46 -3.55
N LEU A 96 8.96 12.96 -2.97
CA LEU A 96 9.32 11.55 -3.07
C LEU A 96 8.31 10.64 -2.36
N THR A 97 7.73 11.08 -1.25
CA THR A 97 6.66 10.35 -0.56
C THR A 97 5.43 10.24 -1.46
N LEU A 98 4.97 11.34 -2.04
CA LEU A 98 3.80 11.35 -2.92
C LEU A 98 4.05 10.53 -4.19
N GLU A 99 5.23 10.61 -4.81
CA GLU A 99 5.60 9.78 -5.96
C GLU A 99 5.53 8.29 -5.61
N GLY A 100 6.12 7.88 -4.47
CA GLY A 100 6.05 6.52 -3.96
C GLY A 100 4.62 6.03 -3.75
N LEU A 101 3.76 6.88 -3.16
CA LEU A 101 2.35 6.57 -2.95
C LEU A 101 1.56 6.46 -4.25
N ILE A 102 1.80 7.34 -5.22
CA ILE A 102 1.16 7.28 -6.54
C ILE A 102 1.52 5.97 -7.23
N MET A 103 2.80 5.59 -7.22
CA MET A 103 3.26 4.30 -7.78
C MET A 103 2.62 3.13 -7.04
N GLY A 104 2.62 3.14 -5.70
CA GLY A 104 2.03 2.08 -4.89
C GLY A 104 0.53 1.89 -5.11
N VAL A 105 -0.25 2.98 -5.12
CA VAL A 105 -1.69 2.96 -5.39
C VAL A 105 -1.97 2.48 -6.82
N THR A 106 -1.17 2.91 -7.78
CA THR A 106 -1.27 2.44 -9.17
C THR A 106 -0.97 0.94 -9.28
N GLY A 107 0.12 0.48 -8.66
CA GLY A 107 0.49 -0.93 -8.61
C GLY A 107 -0.58 -1.81 -7.97
N LYS A 108 -1.20 -1.35 -6.87
CA LYS A 108 -2.34 -2.00 -6.22
C LYS A 108 -3.56 -2.10 -7.16
N LYS A 109 -3.91 -1.03 -7.87
CA LYS A 109 -5.02 -1.07 -8.84
C LYS A 109 -4.73 -2.07 -9.97
N LEU A 110 -3.48 -2.13 -10.44
CA LEU A 110 -3.05 -3.10 -11.44
C LEU A 110 -3.09 -4.54 -10.91
N LEU A 111 -2.76 -4.78 -9.63
CA LEU A 111 -2.94 -6.07 -8.97
C LEU A 111 -4.40 -6.53 -9.03
N TRP A 112 -5.34 -5.69 -8.61
CA TRP A 112 -6.77 -6.03 -8.63
C TRP A 112 -7.27 -6.32 -10.03
N ARG A 113 -6.91 -5.46 -10.99
CA ARG A 113 -7.26 -5.67 -12.40
C ARG A 113 -6.67 -6.96 -12.97
N ALA A 114 -5.43 -7.29 -12.62
CA ALA A 114 -4.77 -8.52 -13.07
C ALA A 114 -5.42 -9.77 -12.47
N LEU A 115 -5.79 -9.74 -11.18
CA LEU A 115 -6.51 -10.85 -10.53
C LEU A 115 -7.90 -11.06 -11.13
N ALA A 116 -8.63 -9.97 -11.43
CA ALA A 116 -9.90 -10.03 -12.13
C ALA A 116 -9.76 -10.69 -13.51
N ALA A 117 -8.78 -10.23 -14.31
CA ALA A 117 -8.53 -10.74 -15.65
C ALA A 117 -8.02 -12.20 -15.66
N ALA A 118 -7.32 -12.64 -14.60
CA ALA A 118 -6.84 -14.00 -14.46
C ALA A 118 -7.97 -15.02 -14.21
N ASN A 119 -9.15 -14.56 -13.77
CA ASN A 119 -10.36 -15.36 -13.57
C ASN A 119 -10.12 -16.66 -12.79
N LEU A 120 -9.41 -16.54 -11.65
CA LEU A 120 -9.08 -17.69 -10.80
C LEU A 120 -10.34 -18.17 -10.07
N PRO A 121 -10.74 -19.46 -10.19
CA PRO A 121 -11.99 -19.97 -9.61
C PRO A 121 -12.13 -19.74 -8.10
N GLN A 122 -11.01 -19.73 -7.38
CA GLN A 122 -10.97 -19.51 -5.92
C GLN A 122 -11.34 -18.07 -5.53
N LEU A 123 -11.31 -17.13 -6.47
CA LEU A 123 -11.53 -15.70 -6.23
C LEU A 123 -12.86 -15.18 -6.80
N ASN A 124 -13.74 -16.07 -7.29
CA ASN A 124 -15.03 -15.70 -7.87
C ASN A 124 -15.96 -14.94 -6.90
N ALA A 125 -15.68 -14.97 -5.60
CA ALA A 125 -16.43 -14.25 -4.58
C ALA A 125 -16.02 -12.77 -4.43
N TYR A 126 -14.94 -12.33 -5.07
CA TYR A 126 -14.43 -10.95 -4.96
C TYR A 126 -14.85 -10.11 -6.16
N ASP A 127 -15.42 -8.93 -5.90
CA ASP A 127 -15.58 -7.88 -6.92
C ASP A 127 -14.31 -7.02 -6.98
N PHE A 128 -13.35 -7.45 -7.79
CA PHE A 128 -12.11 -6.69 -7.99
C PHE A 128 -12.30 -5.38 -8.75
N GLU A 129 -13.43 -5.18 -9.45
CA GLU A 129 -13.76 -3.90 -10.09
C GLU A 129 -14.24 -2.87 -9.06
N GLU A 130 -14.91 -3.30 -8.00
CA GLU A 130 -15.20 -2.46 -6.84
C GLU A 130 -13.91 -2.06 -6.09
N LEU A 131 -12.98 -3.01 -5.88
CA LEU A 131 -11.69 -2.74 -5.23
C LEU A 131 -10.79 -1.78 -6.03
N GLN A 132 -10.93 -1.73 -7.36
CA GLN A 132 -10.28 -0.71 -8.19
C GLN A 132 -10.89 0.68 -8.00
N ARG A 133 -12.20 0.72 -7.73
CA ARG A 133 -13.02 1.95 -7.58
C ARG A 133 -13.00 2.54 -6.18
N HIS A 134 -12.41 1.88 -5.18
CA HIS A 134 -12.08 2.49 -3.89
C HIS A 134 -11.11 3.67 -4.09
N ALA A 135 -11.69 4.79 -4.47
CA ALA A 135 -11.27 6.17 -4.43
C ALA A 135 -12.26 6.85 -3.45
N PRO A 136 -11.85 7.91 -2.75
CA PRO A 136 -12.54 8.37 -1.53
C PRO A 136 -14.01 8.62 -1.80
N SER A 137 -14.88 7.95 -1.04
CA SER A 137 -16.18 8.53 -0.74
C SER A 137 -15.89 9.87 -0.05
N ARG A 138 -16.05 10.97 -0.79
CA ARG A 138 -16.28 12.27 -0.16
C ARG A 138 -17.58 12.10 0.64
N SER A 139 -17.46 11.79 1.93
CA SER A 139 -18.47 12.19 2.88
C SER A 139 -18.32 13.70 3.03
N GLU A 140 -19.36 14.39 2.59
CA GLU A 140 -19.59 15.83 2.72
C GLU A 140 -19.38 16.33 4.16
#